data_AF-A0A1C6IKU2-F1
#
_entry.id   AF-A0A1C6IKU2-F1
#
_cell.length_a   1.000
_cell.length_b   1.000
_cell.length_c   1.000
_cell.angle_alpha   90.00
_cell.angle_beta   90.00
_cell.angle_gamma   90.00
#
_symmetry.space_group_name_H-M   'P 1'
#
loop_
_entity.id
_entity.type
_entity.pdbx_description
1 polymer ?
#
loop_
_entity_poly.entity_id
_entity_poly.type
_entity_poly.pdbx_seq_one_letter_code
_entity_poly.pdbx_strand_id
1 'polypeptide(L)'
;MAATQRPIPGTFSKVPGGYARPINEQTTLFVPDMCAASFDADTGELHGYAPDYEALEAAKTPAVQADAPGEYSYCYEMQQPPTGCDFSADLSYYGKHYFLRPLRDDLPRLHGRGITYDEQRNTYTVTRRAYDKLKEQYRISYETCLD
;
A
#
# COMPACT_ATOMS: atom_id res chain seq x y z
N MET A 1 -14.64 -10.46 10.15
CA MET A 1 -14.24 -9.06 10.34
C MET A 1 -15.49 -8.27 10.72
N ALA A 2 -15.45 -7.51 11.82
CA ALA A 2 -16.60 -6.71 12.23
C ALA A 2 -16.65 -5.43 11.37
N ALA A 3 -17.82 -5.15 10.78
CA ALA A 3 -18.06 -3.87 10.12
C ALA A 3 -18.43 -2.81 11.17
N THR A 4 -17.86 -1.61 11.04
CA THR A 4 -18.14 -0.45 11.89
C THR A 4 -18.89 0.60 11.10
N GLN A 5 -19.79 1.32 11.76
CA GLN A 5 -20.43 2.49 11.14
C GLN A 5 -19.43 3.64 11.14
N ARG A 6 -19.23 4.26 9.98
CA ARG A 6 -18.33 5.41 9.82
C ARG A 6 -19.01 6.52 9.03
N PRO A 7 -18.79 7.80 9.39
CA PRO A 7 -19.34 8.91 8.65
C PRO A 7 -18.75 8.95 7.24
N ILE A 8 -19.61 9.12 6.25
CA ILE A 8 -19.22 9.38 4.86
C ILE A 8 -18.95 10.89 4.76
N PRO A 9 -17.74 11.30 4.34
CA PRO A 9 -17.37 12.71 4.37
C PRO A 9 -18.32 13.62 3.57
N GLY A 10 -18.79 14.66 4.24
CA GLY A 10 -19.62 15.73 3.67
C GLY A 10 -21.08 15.65 4.09
N THR A 11 -21.86 16.60 3.58
CA THR A 11 -23.29 16.75 3.89
C THR A 11 -24.12 16.22 2.74
N PHE A 12 -25.10 15.36 3.06
CA PHE A 12 -25.97 14.71 2.09
C PHE A 12 -27.42 15.15 2.26
N SER A 13 -28.14 15.16 1.15
CA SER A 13 -29.60 15.30 1.12
C SER A 13 -30.23 13.97 0.73
N LYS A 14 -31.35 13.62 1.37
CA LYS A 14 -32.16 12.47 0.96
C LYS A 14 -32.76 12.75 -0.43
N VAL A 15 -32.63 11.80 -1.33
CA VAL A 15 -33.21 11.82 -2.68
C VAL A 15 -33.88 10.49 -2.98
N PRO A 16 -34.74 10.38 -4.02
CA PRO A 16 -35.31 9.11 -4.41
C PRO A 16 -34.21 8.05 -4.66
N GLY A 17 -34.27 6.94 -3.91
CA GLY A 17 -33.35 5.81 -4.03
C GLY A 17 -32.01 5.95 -3.33
N GLY A 18 -31.74 7.06 -2.62
CA GLY A 18 -30.44 7.26 -1.99
C GLY A 18 -30.25 8.61 -1.32
N TYR A 19 -28.99 9.00 -1.31
CA TYR A 19 -28.48 10.23 -0.72
C TYR A 19 -27.54 10.89 -1.73
N ALA A 20 -27.64 12.21 -1.85
CA ALA A 20 -26.84 12.96 -2.82
C ALA A 20 -26.06 14.07 -2.14
N ARG A 21 -24.80 14.25 -2.57
CA ARG A 21 -23.94 15.36 -2.17
C ARG A 21 -23.33 16.02 -3.41
N PRO A 22 -23.55 17.32 -3.66
CA PRO A 22 -22.83 18.03 -4.71
C PRO A 22 -21.35 18.16 -4.31
N ILE A 23 -20.45 17.75 -5.21
CA ILE A 23 -18.99 17.96 -5.05
C ILE A 23 -18.60 19.30 -5.68
N ASN A 24 -19.15 19.60 -6.86
CA ASN A 24 -18.97 20.85 -7.59
C ASN A 24 -20.17 21.10 -8.52
N GLU A 25 -20.14 22.18 -9.30
CA GLU A 25 -21.24 22.57 -10.21
C GLU A 25 -21.65 21.50 -11.22
N GLN A 26 -20.76 20.56 -11.55
CA GLN A 26 -20.98 19.53 -12.58
C GLN A 26 -21.02 18.10 -12.03
N THR A 27 -20.70 17.90 -10.74
CA THR A 27 -20.47 16.57 -10.16
C THR A 27 -21.23 16.40 -8.85
N THR A 28 -22.03 15.34 -8.78
CA THR A 28 -22.76 14.93 -7.56
C THR A 28 -22.37 13.50 -7.20
N LEU A 29 -22.01 13.29 -5.94
CA LEU A 29 -21.84 11.96 -5.37
C LEU A 29 -23.21 11.42 -4.97
N PHE A 30 -23.56 10.24 -5.47
CA PHE A 30 -24.77 9.53 -5.10
C PHE A 30 -24.43 8.27 -4.31
N VAL A 31 -25.12 8.06 -3.19
CA VAL A 31 -25.00 6.89 -2.33
C VAL A 31 -26.37 6.19 -2.29
N PRO A 32 -26.49 4.95 -2.80
CA PRO A 32 -27.74 4.20 -2.76
C PRO A 32 -28.21 3.90 -1.33
N ASP A 33 -29.53 3.79 -1.14
CA ASP A 33 -30.13 3.50 0.18
C ASP A 33 -29.58 2.23 0.84
N MET A 34 -29.32 1.20 0.06
CA MET A 34 -28.77 -0.08 0.55
C MET A 34 -27.32 0.00 1.05
N CYS A 35 -26.61 1.09 0.75
CA CYS A 35 -25.23 1.31 1.18
C CYS A 35 -25.14 2.16 2.45
N ALA A 36 -26.23 2.83 2.84
CA ALA A 36 -26.29 3.65 4.03
C ALA A 36 -26.57 2.80 5.27
N ALA A 37 -25.78 3.02 6.31
CA ALA A 37 -26.00 2.45 7.63
C ALA A 37 -26.98 3.29 8.45
N SER A 38 -26.87 4.62 8.36
CA SER A 38 -27.78 5.59 8.99
C SER A 38 -27.65 6.96 8.33
N PHE A 39 -28.66 7.82 8.53
CA PHE A 39 -28.67 9.19 8.06
C PHE A 39 -29.36 10.10 9.08
N ASP A 40 -28.72 11.23 9.38
CA ASP A 40 -29.29 12.32 10.16
C ASP A 40 -29.79 13.42 9.22
N ALA A 41 -31.10 13.67 9.25
CA ALA A 41 -31.74 14.66 8.38
C ALA A 41 -31.50 16.11 8.81
N ASP A 42 -31.20 16.35 10.08
CA ASP A 42 -30.99 17.69 10.62
C ASP A 42 -29.59 18.20 10.28
N THR A 43 -28.60 17.32 10.31
CA THR A 43 -27.19 17.65 10.01
C THR A 43 -26.79 17.28 8.58
N GLY A 44 -27.53 16.38 7.93
CA GLY A 44 -27.17 15.77 6.66
C GLY A 44 -26.02 14.77 6.76
N GLU A 45 -25.67 14.31 7.96
CA GLU A 45 -24.62 13.32 8.19
C GLU A 45 -25.09 11.93 7.72
N LEU A 46 -24.29 11.29 6.88
CA LEU A 46 -24.56 9.96 6.34
C LEU A 46 -23.49 8.99 6.83
N HIS A 47 -23.89 7.87 7.41
CA HIS A 47 -22.96 6.81 7.79
C HIS A 47 -23.06 5.62 6.84
N GLY A 48 -21.92 5.02 6.53
CA GLY A 48 -21.81 3.75 5.81
C GLY A 48 -21.18 2.68 6.70
N TYR A 49 -21.25 1.42 6.24
CA TYR A 49 -20.47 0.34 6.84
C TYR A 49 -19.07 0.30 6.22
N ALA A 50 -18.05 0.26 7.06
CA ALA A 50 -16.68 0.07 6.65
C ALA A 50 -15.99 -0.97 7.55
N PRO A 51 -14.99 -1.71 7.06
CA PRO A 51 -14.12 -2.51 7.92
C PRO A 51 -13.50 -1.64 9.01
N ASP A 52 -13.26 -2.23 10.17
CA ASP A 52 -12.47 -1.57 11.20
C ASP A 52 -10.98 -1.56 10.80
N TYR A 53 -10.57 -0.53 10.07
CA TYR A 53 -9.20 -0.39 9.59
C TYR A 53 -8.18 -0.34 10.72
N GLU A 54 -8.53 0.22 11.89
CA GLU A 54 -7.61 0.31 13.02
C GLU A 54 -7.37 -1.07 13.63
N ALA A 55 -8.44 -1.84 13.80
CA ALA A 55 -8.33 -3.23 14.24
C ALA A 55 -7.57 -4.09 13.21
N LEU A 56 -7.76 -3.85 11.90
CA LEU A 56 -7.03 -4.55 10.84
C LEU A 56 -5.53 -4.23 10.88
N GLU A 57 -5.15 -2.96 10.99
CA GLU A 57 -3.74 -2.56 11.11
C GLU A 57 -3.11 -3.06 12.41
N ALA A 58 -3.85 -3.05 13.53
CA ALA A 58 -3.38 -3.57 14.82
C ALA A 58 -3.25 -5.11 14.83
N ALA A 59 -4.01 -5.82 13.99
CA ALA A 59 -3.93 -7.26 13.85
C ALA A 59 -2.73 -7.72 13.00
N LYS A 60 -2.07 -6.82 12.27
CA LYS A 60 -0.88 -7.17 11.49
C LYS A 60 0.24 -7.65 12.40
N THR A 61 0.97 -8.66 11.94
CA THR A 61 2.19 -9.12 12.60
C THR A 61 3.19 -7.95 12.62
N PRO A 62 3.86 -7.67 13.75
CA PRO A 62 4.78 -6.54 13.85
C PRO A 62 5.98 -6.68 12.91
N ALA A 63 6.63 -5.54 12.65
CA ALA A 63 7.75 -5.46 11.72
C ALA A 63 8.95 -6.29 12.21
N VAL A 64 9.57 -7.00 11.27
CA VAL A 64 10.85 -7.69 11.51
C VAL A 64 12.00 -6.72 11.26
N GLN A 65 12.95 -6.65 12.18
CA GLN A 65 14.19 -5.89 11.99
C GLN A 65 15.18 -6.69 11.15
N ALA A 66 15.70 -6.09 10.09
CA ALA A 66 16.72 -6.68 9.23
C ALA A 66 18.12 -6.48 9.80
N ASP A 67 18.64 -7.51 10.48
CA ASP A 67 19.96 -7.49 11.12
C ASP A 67 21.08 -8.09 10.26
N ALA A 68 20.74 -8.95 9.30
CA ALA A 68 21.70 -9.60 8.40
C ALA A 68 21.30 -9.44 6.92
N PRO A 69 22.26 -9.44 5.98
CA PRO A 69 21.95 -9.45 4.55
C PRO A 69 20.98 -10.58 4.18
N GLY A 70 20.06 -10.28 3.27
CA GLY A 70 19.04 -11.23 2.84
C GLY A 70 17.80 -10.56 2.27
N GLU A 71 16.87 -11.38 1.82
CA GLU A 71 15.54 -10.96 1.40
C GLU A 71 14.55 -11.14 2.54
N TYR A 72 13.85 -10.06 2.87
CA TYR A 72 12.83 -9.99 3.91
C TYR A 72 11.48 -9.83 3.20
N SER A 73 10.84 -10.96 2.88
CA SER A 73 9.54 -10.97 2.24
C SER A 73 8.43 -10.77 3.27
N TYR A 74 7.46 -9.91 2.95
CA TYR A 74 6.30 -9.65 3.80
C TYR A 74 5.03 -9.45 2.96
N CYS A 75 3.88 -9.82 3.52
CA CYS A 75 2.58 -9.49 2.94
C CYS A 75 2.02 -8.24 3.63
N TYR A 76 1.83 -7.15 2.89
CA TYR A 76 1.38 -5.87 3.44
C TYR A 76 0.04 -5.97 4.19
N GLU A 77 -0.86 -6.84 3.73
CA GLU A 77 -2.18 -7.02 4.32
C GLU A 77 -2.13 -7.68 5.70
N MET A 78 -1.07 -8.44 6.00
CA MET A 78 -0.97 -9.29 7.19
C MET A 78 0.19 -8.91 8.12
N GLN A 79 1.15 -8.13 7.63
CA GLN A 79 2.42 -7.86 8.30
C GLN A 79 2.82 -6.41 8.12
N GLN A 80 3.45 -5.84 9.14
CA GLN A 80 4.11 -4.55 9.04
C GLN A 80 5.40 -4.68 8.20
N PRO A 81 5.75 -3.67 7.39
CA PRO A 81 6.96 -3.71 6.56
C PRO A 81 8.23 -3.93 7.41
N PRO A 82 9.19 -4.74 6.96
CA PRO A 82 10.45 -4.94 7.66
C PRO A 82 11.24 -3.63 7.75
N THR A 83 11.92 -3.44 8.88
CA THR A 83 12.71 -2.23 9.17
C THR A 83 14.20 -2.49 9.02
N GLY A 84 14.97 -1.43 8.77
CA GLY A 84 16.44 -1.54 8.65
C GLY A 84 16.93 -2.12 7.32
N CYS A 85 16.04 -2.33 6.33
CA CYS A 85 16.43 -2.71 4.98
C CYS A 85 17.16 -1.57 4.25
N ASP A 86 18.08 -1.94 3.36
CA ASP A 86 18.85 -1.02 2.52
C ASP A 86 18.09 -0.73 1.21
N PHE A 87 17.46 -1.75 0.63
CA PHE A 87 16.70 -1.64 -0.62
C PHE A 87 15.30 -2.23 -0.48
N SER A 88 14.35 -1.72 -1.27
CA SER A 88 13.12 -2.45 -1.58
C SER A 88 13.22 -3.05 -2.98
N ALA A 89 12.62 -4.22 -3.16
CA ALA A 89 12.59 -4.94 -4.43
C ALA A 89 11.16 -5.22 -4.87
N ASP A 90 10.90 -4.98 -6.16
CA ASP A 90 9.67 -5.36 -6.85
C ASP A 90 10.02 -6.30 -8.01
N LEU A 91 9.28 -7.40 -8.18
CA LEU A 91 9.46 -8.26 -9.35
C LEU A 91 8.76 -7.64 -10.56
N SER A 92 9.47 -7.57 -11.70
CA SER A 92 8.85 -7.13 -12.94
C SER A 92 7.72 -8.06 -13.37
N TYR A 93 6.71 -7.51 -14.05
CA TYR A 93 5.51 -8.23 -14.51
C TYR A 93 5.79 -9.55 -15.26
N TYR A 94 6.89 -9.62 -16.02
CA TYR A 94 7.28 -10.83 -16.75
C TYR A 94 8.29 -11.72 -15.99
N GLY A 95 8.60 -11.42 -14.74
CA GLY A 95 9.46 -12.21 -13.87
C GLY A 95 10.94 -12.28 -14.28
N LYS A 96 11.39 -11.42 -15.21
CA LYS A 96 12.76 -11.49 -15.78
C LYS A 96 13.78 -10.68 -14.98
N HIS A 97 13.34 -9.58 -14.38
CA HIS A 97 14.19 -8.62 -13.65
C HIS A 97 13.49 -8.14 -12.39
N TYR A 98 14.27 -7.66 -11.44
CA TYR A 98 13.81 -6.96 -10.25
C TYR A 98 14.05 -5.46 -10.40
N PHE A 99 13.15 -4.66 -9.88
CA PHE A 99 13.34 -3.24 -9.67
C PHE A 99 13.76 -3.02 -8.23
N LEU A 100 14.95 -2.45 -8.01
CA LEU A 100 15.47 -2.16 -6.68
C LEU A 100 15.47 -0.66 -6.44
N ARG A 101 14.94 -0.22 -5.31
CA ARG A 101 14.93 1.19 -4.90
C ARG A 101 15.72 1.36 -3.60
N PRO A 102 16.65 2.33 -3.53
CA PRO A 102 17.34 2.61 -2.29
C PRO A 102 16.35 3.18 -1.26
N LEU A 103 16.38 2.65 -0.04
CA LEU A 103 15.56 3.14 1.08
C LEU A 103 16.30 4.18 1.93
N ARG A 104 17.60 4.38 1.67
CA ARG A 104 18.46 5.32 2.38
C ARG A 104 19.33 6.09 1.38
N ASP A 105 19.63 7.34 1.72
CA ASP A 105 20.41 8.24 0.86
C ASP A 105 21.92 7.98 0.90
N ASP A 106 22.42 7.31 1.95
CA ASP A 106 23.84 7.05 2.16
C ASP A 106 24.36 5.77 1.49
N LEU A 107 23.54 5.11 0.67
CA LEU A 107 23.89 3.85 0.04
C LEU A 107 24.84 4.04 -1.15
N PRO A 108 25.83 3.15 -1.31
CA PRO A 108 26.71 3.20 -2.46
C PRO A 108 25.93 2.94 -3.75
N ARG A 109 26.32 3.61 -4.84
CA ARG A 109 25.73 3.36 -6.16
C ARG A 109 26.06 1.94 -6.61
N LEU A 110 25.03 1.17 -6.96
CA LEU A 110 25.21 -0.21 -7.40
C LEU A 110 25.71 -0.24 -8.85
N HIS A 111 26.73 -1.05 -9.11
CA HIS A 111 27.32 -1.22 -10.42
C HIS A 111 27.68 -2.68 -10.68
N GLY A 112 27.66 -3.09 -11.95
CA GLY A 112 28.06 -4.44 -12.35
C GLY A 112 27.24 -5.01 -13.49
N ARG A 113 27.61 -6.20 -13.93
CA ARG A 113 26.92 -6.90 -15.02
C ARG A 113 25.49 -7.25 -14.59
N GLY A 114 24.51 -6.81 -15.38
CA GLY A 114 23.10 -7.10 -15.14
C GLY A 114 22.45 -6.17 -14.11
N ILE A 115 23.06 -5.01 -13.84
CA ILE A 115 22.52 -3.90 -13.06
C ILE A 115 22.50 -2.67 -13.97
N THR A 116 21.36 -1.98 -14.06
CA THR A 116 21.21 -0.72 -14.78
C THR A 116 20.45 0.25 -13.91
N TYR A 117 20.96 1.48 -13.77
CA TYR A 117 20.32 2.49 -12.94
C TYR A 117 19.57 3.51 -13.81
N ASP A 118 18.31 3.77 -13.45
CA ASP A 118 17.46 4.80 -14.03
C ASP A 118 17.44 6.01 -13.09
N GLU A 119 18.12 7.09 -13.51
CA GLU A 119 18.22 8.34 -12.75
C GLU A 119 16.88 9.07 -12.63
N GLN A 120 15.97 8.93 -13.61
CA GLN A 120 14.68 9.62 -13.56
C GLN A 120 13.76 9.03 -12.50
N ARG A 121 13.88 7.72 -12.28
CA ARG A 121 13.03 6.96 -11.36
C ARG A 121 13.73 6.58 -10.06
N ASN A 122 15.01 6.94 -9.89
CA ASN A 122 15.84 6.51 -8.77
C ASN A 122 15.73 4.99 -8.50
N THR A 123 15.82 4.19 -9.56
CA THR A 123 15.53 2.75 -9.50
C THR A 123 16.56 1.95 -10.31
N TYR A 124 17.01 0.83 -9.76
CA TYR A 124 17.86 -0.13 -10.45
C TYR A 124 17.04 -1.22 -11.10
N THR A 125 17.30 -1.53 -12.36
CA THR A 125 16.86 -2.76 -13.01
C THR A 125 17.94 -3.83 -12.85
N VAL A 126 17.60 -4.95 -12.22
CA VAL A 126 18.56 -5.98 -11.82
C VAL A 126 18.11 -7.35 -12.35
N THR A 127 19.01 -8.06 -13.03
CA THR A 127 18.75 -9.45 -13.45
C THR A 127 18.66 -10.38 -12.25
N ARG A 128 17.93 -11.51 -12.35
CA ARG A 128 17.79 -12.49 -11.26
C ARG A 128 19.15 -12.92 -10.64
N ARG A 129 20.15 -13.20 -11.48
CA ARG A 129 21.49 -13.60 -11.02
C ARG A 129 22.23 -12.49 -10.26
N ALA A 130 22.04 -11.24 -10.66
CA ALA A 130 22.63 -10.11 -9.94
C ALA A 130 21.88 -9.88 -8.63
N TYR A 131 20.56 -10.04 -8.62
CA TYR A 131 19.73 -9.96 -7.43
C TYR A 131 20.12 -10.98 -6.36
N ASP A 132 20.34 -12.24 -6.77
CA ASP A 132 20.81 -13.30 -5.86
C ASP A 132 22.11 -12.93 -5.13
N LYS A 133 23.05 -12.27 -5.82
CA LYS A 133 24.29 -11.77 -5.21
C LYS A 133 24.08 -10.56 -4.31
N LEU A 134 23.13 -9.68 -4.64
CA LEU A 134 22.83 -8.52 -3.81
C LEU A 134 22.22 -8.93 -2.47
N LYS A 135 21.42 -9.99 -2.44
CA LYS A 135 20.88 -10.56 -1.19
C LYS A 135 21.96 -11.05 -0.22
N GLU A 136 23.14 -11.43 -0.73
CA GLU A 136 24.27 -11.84 0.13
C GLU A 136 24.95 -10.65 0.83
N GLN A 137 24.74 -9.42 0.33
CA GLN A 137 25.47 -8.23 0.79
C GLN A 137 24.57 -7.18 1.43
N TYR A 138 23.31 -7.11 1.01
CA TYR A 138 22.36 -6.08 1.42
C TYR A 138 21.11 -6.70 2.01
N ARG A 139 20.43 -5.90 2.83
CA ARG A 139 19.11 -6.22 3.36
C ARG A 139 18.07 -5.68 2.41
N ILE A 140 17.25 -6.55 1.86
CA ILE A 140 16.30 -6.21 0.81
C ILE A 140 14.90 -6.57 1.26
N SER A 141 13.98 -5.61 1.31
CA SER A 141 12.55 -5.89 1.52
C SER A 141 11.89 -6.31 0.21
N TYR A 142 10.96 -7.26 0.28
CA TYR A 142 10.19 -7.72 -0.88
C TYR A 142 8.71 -7.87 -0.51
N GLU A 143 7.86 -7.01 -1.06
CA GLU A 143 6.42 -7.07 -0.80
C GLU A 143 5.77 -8.15 -1.67
N THR A 144 4.98 -9.01 -1.03
CA THR A 144 4.16 -10.02 -1.70
C THR A 144 2.69 -9.72 -1.50
N CYS A 145 1.90 -9.89 -2.56
CA CYS A 145 0.46 -9.90 -2.42
C CYS A 145 -0.01 -11.17 -1.70
N LEU A 146 -1.12 -11.07 -0.98
CA LEU A 146 -1.84 -12.24 -0.48
C LEU A 146 -2.42 -13.02 -1.68
N ASP A 147 -1.90 -14.21 -1.95
CA ASP A 147 -2.40 -15.14 -2.98
C ASP A 147 -3.52 -16.04 -2.44
#